data_AF-A0A9W8RS34-F1
#
_entry.id   AF-A0A9W8RS34-F1
#
_cell.length_a   1.000
_cell.length_b   1.000
_cell.length_c   1.000
_cell.angle_alpha   90.00
_cell.angle_beta   90.00
_cell.angle_gamma   90.00
#
_symmetry.space_group_name_H-M   'P 1'
#
loop_
_entity.id
_entity.type
_entity.pdbx_description
1 polymer ?
#
loop_
_entity_poly.entity_id
_entity_poly.type
_entity_poly.pdbx_seq_one_letter_code
_entity_poly.pdbx_strand_id
1 'polypeptide(L)'
;MKFAVSVGFLLAIWSSSALAAEDRSPERVCYDSCVACLQPVHFDDMLRNQTGFTATCYSPKAILSLYLCLNVYCMPGAREAGLSPLNETCRDHAHVVLPPFDVISNYTAKDIEKIRRLEQNDTQEVDTFREVVIPSKHWFGIWWDTLDSVAYTYTKHAVYGNAMIVFWVVVVTIGVLNHAVLHIANLQVVRSHTSKSGGTLWNFYTWTLSRLTTPATYGDRCAQKVGWGTVPPRIQSLTLFAFLLLNIALSIHGYRIVPINM
;
A
#
# COMPACT_ATOMS: atom_id res chain seq x y z
N MET A 1 36.29 -7.39 20.88
CA MET A 1 34.96 -7.78 20.35
C MET A 1 34.81 -7.22 18.95
N LYS A 2 34.69 -8.08 17.94
CA LYS A 2 34.62 -7.72 16.52
C LYS A 2 33.14 -7.59 16.11
N PHE A 3 32.64 -6.37 15.91
CA PHE A 3 31.37 -6.16 15.22
C PHE A 3 31.66 -5.98 13.73
N ALA A 4 31.88 -7.10 13.03
CA ALA A 4 31.77 -7.14 11.58
C ALA A 4 30.30 -7.34 11.25
N VAL A 5 29.54 -6.24 11.16
CA VAL A 5 28.21 -6.29 10.54
C VAL A 5 28.47 -6.54 9.05
N SER A 6 28.29 -7.79 8.64
CA SER A 6 28.47 -8.22 7.26
C SER A 6 27.57 -7.40 6.34
N VAL A 7 28.16 -6.80 5.31
CA VAL A 7 27.45 -6.10 4.21
C VAL A 7 26.36 -6.98 3.59
N GLY A 8 26.47 -8.31 3.73
CA GLY A 8 25.43 -9.27 3.34
C GLY A 8 24.11 -9.13 4.10
N PHE A 9 24.10 -8.61 5.33
CA PHE A 9 22.86 -8.40 6.10
C PHE A 9 22.05 -7.21 5.58
N LEU A 10 22.69 -6.21 4.97
CA LEU A 10 22.01 -5.06 4.36
C LEU A 10 21.40 -5.41 2.99
N LEU A 11 22.00 -6.34 2.24
CA LEU A 11 21.47 -6.81 0.96
C LEU A 11 20.29 -7.78 1.13
N ALA A 12 20.25 -8.57 2.20
CA ALA A 12 19.14 -9.48 2.50
C ALA A 12 17.80 -8.76 2.79
N ILE A 13 17.85 -7.48 3.18
CA ILE A 13 16.66 -6.66 3.47
C ILE A 13 15.95 -6.21 2.17
N TRP A 14 16.65 -6.20 1.03
CA TRP A 14 16.09 -5.75 -0.26
C TRP A 14 15.26 -6.81 -0.99
N SER A 15 15.49 -8.09 -0.71
CA SER A 15 14.80 -9.20 -1.38
C SER A 15 13.42 -9.54 -0.80
N SER A 16 13.06 -8.99 0.37
CA SER A 16 11.86 -9.41 1.11
C SER A 16 10.65 -8.47 0.98
N SER A 17 10.77 -7.34 0.27
CA SER A 17 9.69 -6.36 0.10
C SER A 17 8.97 -6.48 -1.24
N ALA A 18 8.91 -7.69 -1.81
CA ALA A 18 7.82 -8.06 -2.70
C ALA A 18 6.67 -8.62 -1.84
N LEU A 19 6.13 -7.79 -0.94
CA LEU A 19 4.78 -8.02 -0.43
C LEU A 19 3.88 -8.08 -1.67
N ALA A 20 3.24 -9.22 -1.91
CA ALA A 20 2.30 -9.39 -3.00
C ALA A 20 1.37 -8.16 -2.99
N ALA A 21 1.49 -7.32 -4.02
CA ALA A 21 0.68 -6.12 -4.10
C ALA A 21 -0.75 -6.59 -4.26
N GLU A 22 -1.55 -6.41 -3.20
CA GLU A 22 -2.98 -6.71 -3.27
C GLU A 22 -3.59 -5.93 -4.44
N ASP A 23 -4.33 -6.65 -5.29
CA ASP A 23 -4.89 -6.12 -6.52
C ASP A 23 -5.84 -4.96 -6.20
N ARG A 24 -5.55 -3.81 -6.79
CA ARG A 24 -6.30 -2.55 -6.60
C ARG A 24 -6.75 -1.97 -7.93
N SER A 25 -6.85 -2.82 -8.94
CA SER A 25 -7.36 -2.47 -10.26
C SER A 25 -8.83 -1.99 -10.18
N PRO A 26 -9.28 -1.13 -11.10
CA PRO A 26 -10.70 -0.73 -11.19
C PRO A 26 -11.64 -1.94 -11.31
N GLU A 27 -11.18 -2.99 -11.99
CA GLU A 27 -11.86 -4.27 -12.12
C GLU A 27 -12.09 -4.91 -10.74
N ARG A 28 -11.05 -4.95 -9.91
CA ARG A 28 -11.14 -5.50 -8.55
C ARG A 28 -12.03 -4.66 -7.65
N VAL A 29 -11.89 -3.34 -7.70
CA VAL A 29 -12.76 -2.40 -6.96
C VAL A 29 -14.23 -2.61 -7.33
N CYS A 30 -14.54 -2.86 -8.60
CA CYS A 30 -15.92 -3.14 -9.02
C CYS A 30 -16.49 -4.39 -8.37
N TYR A 31 -15.70 -5.47 -8.42
CA TYR A 31 -16.09 -6.73 -7.83
C TYR A 31 -16.31 -6.61 -6.32
N ASP A 32 -15.36 -6.01 -5.61
CA ASP A 32 -15.43 -5.83 -4.17
C ASP A 32 -16.61 -4.90 -3.79
N SER A 33 -16.97 -3.94 -4.64
CA SER A 33 -18.16 -3.09 -4.45
C SER A 33 -19.45 -3.90 -4.49
N CYS A 34 -19.60 -4.80 -5.48
CA CYS A 34 -20.75 -5.71 -5.54
C CYS A 34 -20.83 -6.64 -4.33
N VAL A 35 -19.70 -7.19 -3.88
CA VAL A 35 -19.63 -8.03 -2.67
C VAL A 35 -20.03 -7.21 -1.44
N ALA A 36 -19.49 -6.01 -1.27
CA ALA A 36 -19.76 -5.16 -0.12
C ALA A 36 -21.23 -4.70 -0.05
N CYS A 37 -21.84 -4.39 -1.20
CA CYS A 37 -23.27 -4.08 -1.26
C CYS A 37 -24.16 -5.24 -0.76
N LEU A 38 -23.75 -6.47 -1.02
CA LEU A 38 -24.51 -7.69 -0.71
C LEU A 38 -24.13 -8.31 0.65
N GLN A 39 -23.03 -7.88 1.27
CA GLN A 39 -22.56 -8.37 2.56
C GLN A 39 -23.63 -8.32 3.68
N PRO A 40 -24.49 -7.27 3.77
CA PRO A 40 -25.53 -7.21 4.80
C PRO A 40 -26.73 -8.14 4.51
N VAL A 41 -26.85 -8.66 3.29
CA VAL A 41 -28.04 -9.39 2.83
C VAL A 41 -28.02 -10.82 3.36
N HIS A 42 -29.04 -11.17 4.15
CA HIS A 42 -29.26 -12.55 4.57
C HIS A 42 -30.37 -13.19 3.75
N PHE A 43 -30.01 -14.13 2.88
CA PHE A 43 -30.97 -14.91 2.11
C PHE A 43 -31.53 -16.06 2.97
N ASP A 44 -32.78 -16.43 2.72
CA ASP A 44 -33.50 -17.50 3.42
C ASP A 44 -32.92 -18.92 3.16
N ASP A 45 -32.08 -19.07 2.14
CA ASP A 45 -31.35 -20.30 1.82
C ASP A 45 -29.99 -20.41 2.53
N MET A 46 -29.62 -19.41 3.34
CA MET A 46 -28.44 -19.45 4.21
C MET A 46 -28.77 -19.91 5.62
N LEU A 47 -27.89 -20.73 6.20
CA LEU A 47 -27.97 -21.04 7.62
C LEU A 47 -27.50 -19.84 8.44
N ARG A 48 -28.16 -19.56 9.56
CA ARG A 48 -27.83 -18.43 10.43
C ARG A 48 -26.42 -18.49 11.04
N ASN A 49 -25.80 -19.68 11.07
CA ASN A 49 -24.42 -19.87 11.52
C ASN A 49 -23.38 -19.66 10.41
N GLN A 50 -23.80 -19.56 9.15
CA GLN A 50 -22.94 -19.27 8.01
C GLN A 50 -22.80 -17.76 7.87
N THR A 51 -21.71 -17.23 8.42
CA THR A 51 -21.36 -15.81 8.35
C THR A 51 -19.99 -15.63 7.71
N GLY A 52 -19.73 -14.42 7.21
CA GLY A 52 -18.45 -14.08 6.59
C GLY A 52 -18.35 -14.48 5.12
N PHE A 53 -17.12 -14.48 4.61
CA PHE A 53 -16.84 -14.52 3.16
C PHE A 53 -17.30 -15.81 2.46
N THR A 54 -17.35 -16.94 3.18
CA THR A 54 -17.80 -18.22 2.62
C THR A 54 -19.33 -18.35 2.58
N ALA A 55 -20.08 -17.45 3.21
CA ALA A 55 -21.55 -17.54 3.25
C ALA A 55 -22.15 -17.49 1.83
N THR A 56 -21.58 -16.65 0.96
CA THR A 56 -21.98 -16.55 -0.45
C THR A 56 -21.83 -17.88 -1.20
N CYS A 57 -20.87 -18.75 -0.83
CA CYS A 57 -20.66 -20.03 -1.51
C CYS A 57 -21.82 -21.02 -1.33
N TYR A 58 -22.61 -20.88 -0.25
CA TYR A 58 -23.67 -21.82 0.11
C TYR A 58 -25.05 -21.44 -0.42
N SER A 59 -25.23 -20.20 -0.88
CA SER A 59 -26.53 -19.67 -1.31
C SER A 59 -26.54 -19.42 -2.81
N PRO A 60 -27.32 -20.19 -3.59
CA PRO A 60 -27.58 -19.90 -5.00
C PRO A 60 -28.11 -18.47 -5.20
N LYS A 61 -28.93 -17.95 -4.28
CA LYS A 61 -29.46 -16.58 -4.38
C LYS A 61 -28.37 -15.53 -4.21
N ALA A 62 -27.42 -15.75 -3.30
CA ALA A 62 -26.28 -14.86 -3.11
C ALA A 62 -25.35 -14.85 -4.34
N ILE A 63 -25.07 -16.02 -4.91
CA ILE A 63 -24.25 -16.15 -6.13
C ILE A 63 -24.92 -15.44 -7.31
N LEU A 64 -26.21 -15.69 -7.54
CA LEU A 64 -26.97 -15.03 -8.62
C LEU A 64 -27.03 -13.51 -8.43
N SER A 65 -27.25 -13.04 -7.20
CA SER A 65 -27.28 -11.61 -6.88
C SER A 65 -25.92 -10.95 -7.17
N LEU A 66 -24.82 -11.62 -6.80
CA LEU A 66 -23.46 -11.16 -7.11
C LEU A 66 -23.22 -11.12 -8.63
N TYR A 67 -23.59 -12.18 -9.35
CA TYR A 67 -23.34 -12.27 -10.79
C TYR A 67 -24.14 -11.22 -11.57
N LEU A 68 -25.39 -10.99 -11.17
CA LEU A 68 -26.23 -9.93 -11.74
C LEU A 68 -25.67 -8.54 -11.42
N CYS A 69 -25.16 -8.30 -10.21
CA CYS A 69 -24.48 -7.05 -9.88
C CYS A 69 -23.28 -6.81 -10.80
N LEU A 70 -22.43 -7.83 -10.98
CA LEU A 70 -21.27 -7.76 -11.88
C LEU A 70 -21.70 -7.54 -13.33
N ASN A 71 -22.81 -8.13 -13.77
CA ASN A 71 -23.32 -7.95 -15.13
C ASN A 71 -23.89 -6.54 -15.37
N VAL A 72 -24.48 -5.93 -14.35
CA VAL A 72 -25.12 -4.60 -14.45
C VAL A 72 -24.10 -3.48 -14.34
N TYR A 73 -23.12 -3.59 -13.44
CA TYR A 73 -22.23 -2.47 -13.09
C TYR A 73 -20.78 -2.64 -13.57
N CYS A 74 -20.30 -3.87 -13.78
CA CYS A 74 -18.88 -4.12 -13.99
C CYS A 74 -18.52 -4.52 -15.42
N MET A 75 -17.29 -4.16 -15.81
CA MET A 75 -16.69 -4.63 -17.05
C MET A 75 -16.35 -6.13 -16.97
N PRO A 76 -16.27 -6.85 -18.10
CA PRO A 76 -15.95 -8.29 -18.10
C PRO A 76 -14.66 -8.66 -17.34
N GLY A 77 -13.64 -7.79 -17.35
CA GLY A 77 -12.38 -8.02 -16.63
C GLY A 77 -12.56 -8.15 -15.10
N ALA A 78 -13.57 -7.50 -14.51
CA ALA A 78 -13.90 -7.63 -13.09
C ALA A 78 -14.34 -9.06 -12.72
N ARG A 79 -14.91 -9.79 -13.69
CA ARG A 79 -15.36 -11.18 -13.49
C ARG A 79 -14.16 -12.08 -13.28
N GLU A 80 -13.14 -11.96 -14.11
CA GLU A 80 -11.92 -12.77 -14.00
C GLU A 80 -11.13 -12.41 -12.73
N ALA A 81 -10.94 -11.12 -12.46
CA ALA A 81 -10.21 -10.63 -11.29
C ALA A 81 -10.87 -11.00 -9.94
N GLY A 82 -12.20 -11.08 -9.92
CA GLY A 82 -12.99 -11.31 -8.72
C GLY A 82 -13.44 -12.75 -8.49
N LEU A 83 -13.92 -13.43 -9.54
CA LEU A 83 -14.53 -14.75 -9.41
C LEU A 83 -13.53 -15.89 -9.34
N SER A 84 -12.33 -15.75 -9.93
CA SER A 84 -11.31 -16.79 -9.83
C SER A 84 -10.87 -17.02 -8.37
N PRO A 85 -10.50 -15.97 -7.60
CA PRO A 85 -10.17 -16.14 -6.18
C PRO A 85 -11.37 -16.60 -5.34
N LEU A 86 -12.59 -16.17 -5.67
CA LEU A 86 -13.80 -16.63 -4.97
C LEU A 86 -14.02 -18.13 -5.19
N ASN A 87 -13.86 -18.62 -6.43
CA ASN A 87 -14.03 -20.04 -6.74
C ASN A 87 -12.99 -20.91 -6.03
N GLU A 88 -11.74 -20.46 -5.94
CA GLU A 88 -10.71 -21.11 -5.12
C GLU A 88 -11.13 -21.16 -3.64
N THR A 89 -11.57 -20.03 -3.09
CA THR A 89 -12.02 -19.96 -1.69
C THR A 89 -13.22 -20.87 -1.40
N CYS A 90 -14.22 -20.90 -2.30
CA CYS A 90 -15.38 -21.79 -2.15
C CYS A 90 -14.99 -23.27 -2.26
N ARG A 91 -14.04 -23.61 -3.13
CA ARG A 91 -13.53 -24.98 -3.27
C ARG A 91 -12.79 -25.44 -2.02
N ASP A 92 -11.93 -24.58 -1.49
CA ASP A 92 -11.03 -24.93 -0.39
C ASP A 92 -11.73 -24.92 0.96
N HIS A 93 -12.63 -23.97 1.20
CA HIS A 93 -13.25 -23.77 2.51
C HIS A 93 -14.72 -24.22 2.59
N ALA A 94 -15.45 -24.22 1.48
CA ALA A 94 -16.84 -24.64 1.44
C ALA A 94 -17.05 -25.99 0.73
N HIS A 95 -16.02 -26.53 0.07
CA HIS A 95 -16.09 -27.73 -0.77
C HIS A 95 -17.19 -27.65 -1.84
N VAL A 96 -17.45 -26.43 -2.33
CA VAL A 96 -18.43 -26.12 -3.38
C VAL A 96 -17.69 -25.50 -4.56
N VAL A 97 -18.05 -25.94 -5.77
CA VAL A 97 -17.57 -25.32 -7.00
C VAL A 97 -18.56 -24.22 -7.39
N LEU A 98 -18.05 -23.03 -7.65
CA LEU A 98 -18.87 -21.91 -8.07
C LEU A 98 -19.47 -22.22 -9.47
N PRO A 99 -20.77 -22.01 -9.69
CA PRO A 99 -21.36 -22.22 -11.01
C PRO A 99 -20.73 -21.28 -12.04
N PRO A 100 -20.70 -21.66 -13.32
CA PRO A 100 -20.17 -20.80 -14.37
C PRO A 100 -21.01 -19.51 -14.52
N PHE A 101 -20.38 -18.43 -14.99
CA PHE A 101 -21.02 -17.10 -15.05
C PHE A 101 -22.23 -17.06 -15.99
N ASP A 102 -22.31 -17.94 -16.97
CA ASP A 102 -23.44 -18.09 -17.89
C ASP A 102 -24.73 -18.57 -17.20
N VAL A 103 -24.71 -18.97 -15.91
CA VAL A 103 -25.94 -19.27 -15.16
C VAL A 103 -26.96 -18.13 -15.17
N ILE A 104 -26.51 -16.88 -15.35
CA ILE A 104 -27.40 -15.72 -15.47
C ILE A 104 -27.89 -15.46 -16.90
N SER A 105 -27.52 -16.27 -17.90
CA SER A 105 -27.91 -16.06 -19.30
C SER A 105 -29.42 -16.11 -19.52
N ASN A 106 -30.13 -16.79 -18.61
CA ASN A 106 -31.59 -16.88 -18.63
C ASN A 106 -32.28 -15.58 -18.19
N TYR A 107 -31.55 -14.61 -17.63
CA TYR A 107 -32.10 -13.30 -17.27
C TYR A 107 -32.04 -12.35 -18.47
N THR A 108 -33.20 -11.98 -19.00
CA THR A 108 -33.27 -10.93 -20.02
C THR A 108 -33.14 -9.55 -19.39
N ALA A 109 -32.84 -8.52 -20.19
CA ALA A 109 -32.80 -7.13 -19.70
C ALA A 109 -34.10 -6.71 -19.00
N LYS A 110 -35.26 -7.17 -19.52
CA LYS A 110 -36.58 -6.92 -18.93
C LYS A 110 -36.78 -7.64 -17.59
N ASP A 111 -36.14 -8.79 -17.39
CA ASP A 111 -36.18 -9.51 -16.12
C ASP A 111 -35.31 -8.78 -15.09
N ILE A 112 -34.12 -8.34 -15.49
CA ILE A 112 -33.19 -7.57 -14.65
C ILE A 112 -33.81 -6.26 -14.14
N GLU A 113 -34.61 -5.58 -14.96
CA GLU A 113 -35.32 -4.36 -14.55
C GLU A 113 -36.38 -4.62 -13.46
N LYS A 114 -36.99 -5.80 -13.44
CA LYS A 114 -38.03 -6.17 -12.46
C LYS A 114 -37.46 -6.68 -11.14
N ILE A 115 -36.17 -7.06 -11.11
CA ILE A 115 -35.53 -7.55 -9.89
C ILE A 115 -35.47 -6.42 -8.85
N ARG A 116 -35.80 -6.77 -7.60
CA ARG A 116 -35.78 -5.85 -6.47
C ARG A 116 -34.42 -5.15 -6.37
N ARG A 117 -34.48 -3.82 -6.24
CA ARG A 117 -33.30 -2.97 -6.03
C ARG A 117 -33.05 -2.82 -4.54
N LEU A 118 -31.88 -3.25 -4.10
CA LEU A 118 -31.46 -3.13 -2.71
C LEU A 118 -30.94 -1.70 -2.47
N GLU A 119 -31.64 -0.97 -1.62
CA GLU A 119 -31.23 0.36 -1.15
C GLU A 119 -30.46 0.27 0.17
N GLN A 120 -29.80 1.36 0.57
CA GLN A 120 -29.08 1.44 1.83
C GLN A 120 -29.97 1.17 3.04
N ASN A 121 -31.20 1.71 3.04
CA ASN A 121 -32.10 1.58 4.18
C ASN A 121 -32.64 0.15 4.34
N ASP A 122 -32.84 -0.57 3.23
CA ASP A 122 -33.30 -1.98 3.23
C ASP A 122 -32.31 -2.92 3.95
N THR A 123 -31.04 -2.53 4.07
CA THR A 123 -30.02 -3.34 4.76
C THR A 123 -29.95 -3.11 6.27
N GLN A 124 -30.67 -2.11 6.79
CA GLN A 124 -30.69 -1.79 8.22
C GLN A 124 -31.78 -2.56 8.97
N GLU A 125 -32.81 -3.04 8.26
CA GLU A 125 -33.85 -3.89 8.80
C GLU A 125 -33.40 -5.37 8.74
N VAL A 126 -33.66 -6.13 9.82
CA VAL A 126 -33.26 -7.55 9.93
C VAL A 126 -34.27 -8.42 9.16
N ASP A 127 -34.36 -8.19 7.86
CA ASP A 127 -35.24 -8.93 6.97
C ASP A 127 -34.47 -10.02 6.22
N THR A 128 -35.12 -11.18 6.10
CA THR A 128 -34.61 -12.30 5.29
C THR A 128 -35.09 -12.14 3.86
N PHE A 129 -34.16 -12.18 2.91
CA PHE A 129 -34.46 -12.00 1.50
C PHE A 129 -34.78 -13.36 0.87
N ARG A 130 -36.02 -13.52 0.39
CA ARG A 130 -36.47 -14.76 -0.26
C ARG A 130 -36.20 -14.81 -1.76
N GLU A 131 -35.78 -13.68 -2.33
CA GLU A 131 -35.58 -13.49 -3.76
C GLU A 131 -34.19 -12.94 -4.03
N VAL A 132 -33.72 -13.12 -5.27
CA VAL A 132 -32.49 -12.53 -5.78
C VAL A 132 -32.64 -11.00 -5.80
N VAL A 133 -31.60 -10.29 -5.37
CA VAL A 133 -31.60 -8.82 -5.32
C VAL A 133 -30.42 -8.25 -6.08
N ILE A 134 -30.57 -7.02 -6.59
CA ILE A 134 -29.47 -6.29 -7.20
C ILE A 134 -29.32 -4.95 -6.47
N PRO A 135 -28.11 -4.53 -6.07
CA PRO A 135 -27.89 -3.21 -5.50
C PRO A 135 -28.47 -2.10 -6.38
N SER A 136 -29.08 -1.10 -5.78
CA SER A 136 -29.47 0.13 -6.49
C SER A 136 -28.21 0.85 -6.99
N LYS A 137 -28.36 1.69 -8.02
CA LYS A 137 -27.22 2.47 -8.54
C LYS A 137 -26.63 3.39 -7.47
N HIS A 138 -27.49 3.90 -6.59
CA HIS A 138 -27.08 4.75 -5.49
C HIS A 138 -26.26 3.97 -4.45
N TRP A 139 -26.76 2.81 -4.02
CA TRP A 139 -26.07 1.97 -3.03
C TRP A 139 -24.73 1.42 -3.56
N PHE A 140 -24.71 1.00 -4.83
CA PHE A 140 -23.47 0.62 -5.50
C PHE A 140 -22.47 1.79 -5.59
N GLY A 141 -22.95 2.99 -5.94
CA GLY A 141 -22.11 4.18 -6.03
C GLY A 141 -21.40 4.53 -4.72
N ILE A 142 -22.10 4.41 -3.58
CA ILE A 142 -21.51 4.64 -2.25
C ILE A 142 -20.34 3.68 -1.99
N TRP A 143 -20.51 2.39 -2.28
CA TRP A 143 -19.46 1.39 -2.10
C TRP A 143 -18.32 1.56 -3.08
N TRP A 144 -18.63 1.86 -4.34
CA TRP A 144 -17.63 2.16 -5.37
C TRP A 144 -16.74 3.33 -4.95
N ASP A 145 -17.32 4.47 -4.56
CA ASP A 145 -16.57 5.65 -4.14
C ASP A 145 -15.73 5.36 -2.89
N THR A 146 -16.27 4.56 -1.96
CA THR A 146 -15.57 4.14 -0.75
C THR A 146 -14.35 3.27 -1.10
N LEU A 147 -14.54 2.25 -1.93
CA LEU A 147 -13.47 1.31 -2.27
C LEU A 147 -12.44 1.90 -3.23
N ASP A 148 -12.83 2.79 -4.14
CA ASP A 148 -11.88 3.58 -4.95
C ASP A 148 -11.01 4.48 -4.05
N SER A 149 -11.61 5.12 -3.05
CA SER A 149 -10.89 5.92 -2.06
C SER A 149 -9.92 5.07 -1.21
N VAL A 150 -10.34 3.88 -0.81
CA VAL A 150 -9.48 2.90 -0.11
C VAL A 150 -8.32 2.46 -1.01
N ALA A 151 -8.60 2.03 -2.24
CA ALA A 151 -7.60 1.61 -3.21
C ALA A 151 -6.57 2.73 -3.47
N TYR A 152 -7.03 3.96 -3.63
CA TYR A 152 -6.18 5.15 -3.75
C TYR A 152 -5.28 5.34 -2.52
N THR A 153 -5.87 5.33 -1.32
CA THR A 153 -5.18 5.61 -0.07
C THR A 153 -4.10 4.56 0.22
N TYR A 154 -4.41 3.28 0.07
CA TYR A 154 -3.44 2.20 0.26
C TYR A 154 -2.31 2.24 -0.78
N THR A 155 -2.62 2.57 -2.03
CA THR A 155 -1.59 2.75 -3.07
C THR A 155 -0.62 3.86 -2.68
N LYS A 156 -1.13 5.00 -2.19
CA LYS A 156 -0.29 6.11 -1.71
C LYS A 156 0.49 5.75 -0.44
N HIS A 157 -0.12 5.03 0.49
CA HIS A 157 0.58 4.53 1.68
C HIS A 157 1.75 3.62 1.34
N ALA A 158 1.56 2.69 0.38
CA ALA A 158 2.64 1.83 -0.09
C ALA A 158 3.79 2.66 -0.70
N VAL A 159 3.46 3.65 -1.55
CA VAL A 159 4.47 4.55 -2.14
C VAL A 159 5.21 5.34 -1.06
N TYR A 160 4.51 5.88 -0.05
CA TYR A 160 5.14 6.70 1.00
C TYR A 160 5.97 5.86 1.94
N GLY A 161 5.47 4.68 2.32
CA GLY A 161 6.23 3.71 3.10
C GLY A 161 7.52 3.33 2.38
N ASN A 162 7.43 2.98 1.09
CA ASN A 162 8.61 2.63 0.28
C ASN A 162 9.58 3.80 0.16
N ALA A 163 9.09 5.02 -0.13
CA ALA A 163 9.93 6.22 -0.20
C ALA A 163 10.67 6.48 1.12
N MET A 164 9.99 6.27 2.25
CA MET A 164 10.58 6.46 3.57
C MET A 164 11.66 5.43 3.89
N ILE A 165 11.43 4.17 3.54
CA ILE A 165 12.43 3.10 3.67
C ILE A 165 13.66 3.42 2.82
N VAL A 166 13.47 3.77 1.54
CA VAL A 166 14.56 4.12 0.63
C VAL A 166 15.36 5.32 1.17
N PHE A 167 14.69 6.37 1.65
CA PHE A 167 15.34 7.54 2.23
C PHE A 167 16.27 7.15 3.40
N TRP A 168 15.77 6.40 4.38
CA TRP A 168 16.57 6.02 5.55
C TRP A 168 17.70 5.06 5.21
N VAL A 169 17.49 4.13 4.27
CA VAL A 169 18.56 3.25 3.77
C VAL A 169 19.70 4.06 3.15
N VAL A 170 19.39 5.07 2.33
CA VAL A 170 20.39 5.97 1.73
C VAL A 170 21.16 6.74 2.81
N VAL A 171 20.46 7.33 3.78
CA VAL A 171 21.08 8.08 4.89
C VAL A 171 22.03 7.21 5.71
N VAL A 172 21.58 6.00 6.09
CA VAL A 172 22.41 5.06 6.86
C VAL A 172 23.62 4.60 6.03
N THR A 173 23.43 4.30 4.75
CA THR A 173 24.53 3.88 3.86
C THR A 173 25.61 4.97 3.75
N ILE A 174 25.21 6.24 3.57
CA ILE A 174 26.16 7.37 3.55
C ILE A 174 26.89 7.48 4.89
N GLY A 175 26.18 7.36 6.01
CA GLY A 175 26.78 7.38 7.35
C GLY A 175 27.82 6.27 7.55
N VAL A 176 27.48 5.04 7.18
CA VAL A 176 28.38 3.87 7.26
C VAL A 176 29.59 4.03 6.37
N LEU A 177 29.41 4.46 5.11
CA LEU A 177 30.50 4.69 4.17
C LEU A 177 31.45 5.79 4.66
N ASN A 178 30.91 6.90 5.19
CA ASN A 178 31.71 7.98 5.75
C ASN A 178 32.56 7.50 6.94
N HIS A 179 31.95 6.75 7.87
CA HIS A 179 32.68 6.15 8.99
C HIS A 179 33.74 5.14 8.53
N ALA A 180 33.43 4.29 7.56
CA ALA A 180 34.38 3.31 7.02
C ALA A 180 35.61 3.99 6.38
N VAL A 181 35.40 5.05 5.59
CA VAL A 181 36.49 5.78 4.96
C VAL A 181 37.34 6.52 6.01
N LEU A 182 36.73 7.13 7.02
CA LEU A 182 37.47 7.74 8.13
C LEU A 182 38.29 6.71 8.91
N HIS A 183 37.75 5.51 9.14
CA HIS A 183 38.50 4.43 9.79
C HIS A 183 39.69 3.96 8.95
N ILE A 184 39.50 3.75 7.64
CA ILE A 184 40.58 3.34 6.74
C ILE A 184 41.65 4.44 6.65
N ALA A 185 41.25 5.71 6.53
CA ALA A 185 42.16 6.84 6.49
C ALA A 185 43.00 6.93 7.77
N ASN A 186 42.38 6.78 8.95
CA ASN A 186 43.12 6.78 10.22
C ASN A 186 44.09 5.59 10.33
N LEU A 187 43.68 4.39 9.89
CA LEU A 187 44.57 3.22 9.85
C LEU A 187 45.74 3.43 8.88
N GLN A 188 45.50 4.08 7.73
CA GLN A 188 46.54 4.42 6.76
C GLN A 188 47.49 5.48 7.31
N VAL A 189 47.01 6.54 7.95
CA VAL A 189 47.83 7.60 8.56
C VAL A 189 48.73 7.05 9.67
N VAL A 190 48.21 6.16 10.53
CA VAL A 190 49.02 5.48 11.56
C VAL A 190 50.07 4.56 10.93
N ARG A 191 49.78 3.98 9.75
CA ARG A 191 50.71 3.10 9.02
C ARG A 191 51.70 3.86 8.13
N SER A 192 51.37 5.08 7.71
CA SER A 192 52.13 5.90 6.78
C SER A 192 52.85 7.05 7.49
N HIS A 193 53.82 6.72 8.34
CA HIS A 193 54.91 7.66 8.67
C HIS A 193 55.89 7.86 7.50
N THR A 194 55.61 7.30 6.33
CA THR A 194 56.32 7.56 5.07
C THR A 194 55.32 8.05 4.02
N SER A 195 55.43 9.35 3.73
CA SER A 195 54.61 10.12 2.81
C SER A 195 54.65 9.56 1.38
N LYS A 196 53.47 9.40 0.76
CA LYS A 196 53.31 9.58 -0.70
C LYS A 196 51.85 9.88 -1.08
N SER A 197 51.69 11.11 -1.58
CA SER A 197 50.66 11.66 -2.48
C SER A 197 49.41 10.80 -2.76
N GLY A 198 48.27 11.20 -2.17
CA GLY A 198 46.95 10.74 -2.60
C GLY A 198 46.53 11.43 -3.90
N GLY A 199 46.06 10.65 -4.88
CA GLY A 199 45.69 11.14 -6.22
C GLY A 199 44.50 12.10 -6.25
N THR A 200 44.22 12.68 -7.42
CA THR A 200 43.18 13.70 -7.67
C THR A 200 41.78 13.33 -7.15
N LEU A 201 41.43 12.04 -7.20
CA LEU A 201 40.17 11.50 -6.66
C LEU A 201 40.09 11.58 -5.13
N TRP A 202 41.21 11.38 -4.43
CA TRP A 202 41.30 11.53 -2.97
C TRP A 202 41.19 13.01 -2.57
N ASN A 203 41.79 13.91 -3.35
CA ASN A 203 41.63 15.35 -3.14
C ASN A 203 40.20 15.82 -3.39
N PHE A 204 39.54 15.34 -4.45
CA PHE A 204 38.14 15.70 -4.72
C PHE A 204 37.21 15.13 -3.66
N TYR A 205 37.39 13.85 -3.28
CA TYR A 205 36.64 13.20 -2.21
C TYR A 205 36.82 13.93 -0.88
N THR A 206 38.06 14.18 -0.42
CA THR A 206 38.31 14.91 0.84
C THR A 206 37.85 16.36 0.79
N TRP A 207 37.85 17.01 -0.38
CA TRP A 207 37.28 18.35 -0.58
C TRP A 207 35.74 18.38 -0.51
N THR A 208 35.05 17.44 -1.18
CA THR A 208 33.58 17.30 -1.05
C THR A 208 33.18 16.87 0.34
N LEU A 209 33.91 15.90 0.92
CA LEU A 209 33.67 15.41 2.27
C LEU A 209 33.88 16.55 3.26
N SER A 210 34.99 17.29 3.18
CA SER A 210 35.20 18.45 4.06
C SER A 210 34.11 19.50 3.90
N ARG A 211 33.66 19.86 2.69
CA ARG A 211 32.55 20.82 2.54
C ARG A 211 31.20 20.35 3.09
N LEU A 212 30.92 19.04 3.07
CA LEU A 212 29.67 18.48 3.60
C LEU A 212 29.74 18.09 5.08
N THR A 213 30.86 17.54 5.55
CA THR A 213 31.06 17.02 6.91
C THR A 213 31.72 18.02 7.85
N THR A 214 32.47 19.02 7.36
CA THR A 214 33.06 20.03 8.25
C THR A 214 32.07 21.17 8.48
N PRO A 215 31.88 21.59 9.75
CA PRO A 215 31.00 22.69 10.05
C PRO A 215 31.62 23.99 9.53
N ALA A 216 30.95 24.70 8.64
CA ALA A 216 31.29 26.11 8.46
C ALA A 216 30.79 26.85 9.70
N THR A 217 31.71 27.19 10.60
CA THR A 217 32.38 28.51 10.61
C THR A 217 33.16 28.74 11.90
N TYR A 218 33.07 27.87 12.91
CA TYR A 218 33.96 27.92 14.06
C TYR A 218 34.38 26.51 14.44
N GLY A 219 35.69 26.31 14.61
CA GLY A 219 36.25 25.06 15.07
C GLY A 219 35.77 24.79 16.49
N ASP A 220 34.98 23.74 16.65
CA ASP A 220 35.17 22.73 17.70
C ASP A 220 34.26 21.52 17.45
N ARG A 221 34.79 20.34 17.79
CA ARG A 221 34.41 19.03 17.28
C ARG A 221 33.05 18.45 17.75
N CYS A 222 32.20 19.19 18.47
CA CYS A 222 30.93 18.69 19.00
C CYS A 222 29.83 19.76 19.00
N ALA A 223 28.57 19.31 18.99
CA ALA A 223 27.35 20.12 19.02
C ALA A 223 27.45 21.24 20.08
N GLN A 224 27.50 22.50 19.63
CA GLN A 224 27.66 23.65 20.52
C GLN A 224 26.29 24.11 21.03
N LYS A 225 26.22 24.35 22.34
CA LYS A 225 25.05 24.87 23.05
C LYS A 225 24.94 26.37 22.75
N VAL A 226 23.97 26.78 21.94
CA VAL A 226 23.68 28.19 21.65
C VAL A 226 22.38 28.54 22.34
N GLY A 227 22.45 29.33 23.42
CA GLY A 227 21.29 29.65 24.25
C GLY A 227 20.73 28.42 24.96
N TRP A 228 19.44 28.10 24.73
CA TRP A 228 18.74 26.98 25.38
C TRP A 228 18.75 25.68 24.54
N GLY A 229 19.42 25.68 23.37
CA GLY A 229 19.44 24.54 22.45
C GLY A 229 20.83 24.19 21.94
N THR A 230 21.02 22.96 21.47
CA THR A 230 22.27 22.49 20.86
C THR A 230 22.10 22.46 19.34
N VAL A 231 23.00 23.11 18.59
CA VAL A 231 22.92 23.12 17.12
C VAL A 231 23.42 21.77 16.58
N PRO A 232 22.59 21.00 15.85
CA PRO A 232 23.02 19.71 15.30
C PRO A 232 24.13 19.87 14.24
N PRO A 233 24.99 18.87 14.05
CA PRO A 233 25.97 18.85 12.95
C PRO A 233 25.29 19.04 11.58
N ARG A 234 25.97 19.70 10.63
CA ARG A 234 25.38 20.10 9.32
C ARG A 234 24.72 18.98 8.52
N ILE A 235 25.26 17.77 8.60
CA ILE A 235 24.68 16.60 7.94
C ILE A 235 23.36 16.22 8.58
N GLN A 236 23.24 16.30 9.92
CA GLN A 236 21.98 16.04 10.60
C GLN A 236 20.93 17.09 10.23
N SER A 237 21.30 18.37 10.15
CA SER A 237 20.40 19.43 9.67
C SER A 237 20.01 19.24 8.20
N LEU A 238 20.94 18.87 7.32
CA LEU A 238 20.66 18.62 5.90
C LEU A 238 19.75 17.40 5.70
N THR A 239 19.98 16.33 6.45
CA THR A 239 19.12 15.14 6.45
C THR A 239 17.71 15.48 6.90
N LEU A 240 17.55 16.24 7.99
CA LEU A 240 16.24 16.70 8.46
C LEU A 240 15.54 17.61 7.44
N PHE A 241 16.29 18.49 6.78
CA PHE A 241 15.75 19.35 5.74
C PHE A 241 15.32 18.55 4.49
N ALA A 242 16.13 17.59 4.05
CA ALA A 242 15.78 16.71 2.94
C ALA A 242 14.55 15.84 3.27
N PHE A 243 14.47 15.34 4.50
CA PHE A 243 13.30 14.62 5.00
C PHE A 243 12.05 15.50 4.97
N LEU A 244 12.16 16.75 5.40
CA LEU A 244 11.05 17.71 5.35
C LEU A 244 10.57 17.95 3.91
N LEU A 245 11.48 18.21 2.97
CA LEU A 245 11.14 18.42 1.56
C LEU A 245 10.45 17.19 0.95
N LEU A 246 10.94 15.99 1.26
CA LEU A 246 10.32 14.75 0.81
C LEU A 246 8.89 14.61 1.35
N ASN A 247 8.66 14.86 2.64
CA ASN A 247 7.32 14.80 3.22
C ASN A 247 6.38 15.86 2.63
N ILE A 248 6.86 17.08 2.36
CA ILE A 248 6.07 18.13 1.71
C ILE A 248 5.68 17.70 0.29
N ALA A 249 6.64 17.24 -0.51
CA ALA A 249 6.39 16.80 -1.88
C ALA A 249 5.40 15.64 -1.94
N LEU A 250 5.57 14.63 -1.08
CA LEU A 250 4.63 13.52 -0.97
C LEU A 250 3.24 14.00 -0.52
N SER A 251 3.15 14.89 0.48
CA SER A 251 1.86 15.41 0.95
C SER A 251 1.10 16.14 -0.16
N ILE A 252 1.79 16.98 -0.96
CA ILE A 252 1.18 17.68 -2.10
C ILE A 252 0.69 16.68 -3.17
N HIS A 253 1.47 15.67 -3.51
CA HIS A 253 1.10 14.66 -4.52
C HIS A 253 0.05 13.64 -4.04
N GLY A 254 -0.19 13.56 -2.74
CA GLY A 254 -1.19 12.67 -2.14
C GLY A 254 -2.57 13.30 -2.03
N TYR A 255 -2.66 14.62 -2.15
CA TYR A 255 -3.89 15.34 -1.92
C TYR A 255 -4.85 15.14 -3.10
N ARG A 256 -5.88 14.32 -2.90
CA ARG A 256 -6.99 14.18 -3.86
C ARG A 256 -8.10 15.15 -3.45
N ILE A 257 -8.34 16.15 -4.29
CA ILE A 257 -9.49 17.04 -4.14
C ILE A 257 -10.71 16.27 -4.65
N VAL A 258 -11.58 15.85 -3.75
CA VAL A 258 -12.86 15.22 -4.10
C VAL A 258 -13.89 16.35 -4.24
N PRO A 259 -14.61 16.46 -5.38
CA PRO A 259 -15.54 17.56 -5.63
C PRO A 259 -16.79 17.57 -4.72
N ILE A 260 -17.03 16.51 -3.94
CA ILE A 260 -18.13 16.43 -2.97
C ILE A 260 -17.88 17.29 -1.72
N ASN A 261 -16.65 17.79 -1.52
CA ASN A 261 -16.27 18.64 -0.38
C ASN A 261 -16.04 20.11 -0.78
N MET A 262 -16.66 20.57 -1.87
CA MET A 262 -16.79 22.00 -2.23
C MET A 262 -18.25 22.44 -2.18
#